data_AF-A0A178IAX2-F1
#
_entry.id   AF-A0A178IAX2-F1
#
_cell.length_a   1.000
_cell.length_b   1.000
_cell.length_c   1.000
_cell.angle_alpha   90.00
_cell.angle_beta   90.00
_cell.angle_gamma   90.00
#
_symmetry.space_group_name_H-M   'P 1'
#
loop_
_entity.id
_entity.type
_entity.pdbx_description
1 polymer ?
#
loop_
_entity_poly.entity_id
_entity_poly.type
_entity_poly.pdbx_seq_one_letter_code
_entity_poly.pdbx_strand_id
1 'polypeptide(L)'
;MTPKIPRTHRRRSGADYFSTMTTMKKRQLPKLLPALAIAAALLSGCSMFRKNPPAPPVQPQVTVAVPVSGTELDLANIEKVRFGDTLKAYPVNRYVDPRDPNMLHEAHLVYRKETAASWNLSPHAPTTVPLGPAIAVSDPAEKPSPSNADIEQRMNAQTRLMAALTEQNETLVAEVARLHRELARTREALGNATKSNPPATAP
;
A
#
# COMPACT_ATOMS: atom_id res chain seq x y z
N MET A 1 -11.24 70.88 5.13
CA MET A 1 -12.55 71.39 4.63
C MET A 1 -13.55 70.24 4.63
N THR A 2 -14.31 70.10 5.72
CA THR A 2 -15.67 69.52 5.74
C THR A 2 -16.67 70.61 5.30
N PRO A 3 -18.00 70.39 5.12
CA PRO A 3 -18.89 69.21 5.26
C PRO A 3 -19.77 69.02 3.97
N LYS A 4 -20.81 68.15 3.87
CA LYS A 4 -22.19 68.39 4.36
C LYS A 4 -23.12 67.23 3.95
N ILE A 5 -23.78 66.66 4.96
CA ILE A 5 -24.90 65.70 4.90
C ILE A 5 -26.21 66.45 4.58
N PRO A 6 -27.23 65.80 4.00
CA PRO A 6 -28.62 66.13 4.30
C PRO A 6 -29.40 64.97 4.97
N ARG A 7 -30.08 65.34 6.07
CA ARG A 7 -31.18 64.65 6.75
C ARG A 7 -32.42 64.65 5.86
N THR A 8 -33.27 63.62 5.86
CA THR A 8 -34.56 63.49 6.59
C THR A 8 -35.32 62.34 5.87
N HIS A 9 -36.02 61.41 6.51
CA HIS A 9 -37.35 61.62 7.08
C HIS A 9 -37.73 60.51 8.07
N ARG A 10 -38.63 60.89 8.99
CA ARG A 10 -39.10 60.20 10.20
C ARG A 10 -40.56 59.79 10.00
N ARG A 11 -40.97 58.60 10.49
CA ARG A 11 -42.24 58.28 11.21
C ARG A 11 -42.38 56.74 11.32
N ARG A 12 -42.40 56.17 12.53
CA ARG A 12 -43.57 55.85 13.41
C ARG A 12 -44.50 54.80 12.77
N SER A 13 -45.06 53.79 13.45
CA SER A 13 -45.11 53.36 14.85
C SER A 13 -46.12 52.20 14.94
N GLY A 14 -45.90 51.26 15.87
CA GLY A 14 -46.94 50.44 16.53
C GLY A 14 -47.35 49.17 15.79
N ALA A 15 -47.84 48.12 16.45
CA ALA A 15 -47.97 47.78 17.86
C ALA A 15 -48.43 46.31 17.89
N ASP A 16 -48.00 45.57 18.92
CA ASP A 16 -48.51 44.23 19.28
C ASP A 16 -50.01 44.23 19.56
N TYR A 17 -50.69 43.06 19.50
CA TYR A 17 -51.68 42.60 20.50
C TYR A 17 -52.51 41.34 20.07
N PHE A 18 -52.79 40.46 21.06
CA PHE A 18 -53.85 39.42 21.20
C PHE A 18 -53.80 38.18 20.28
N SER A 19 -53.66 36.91 20.72
CA SER A 19 -54.34 36.08 21.75
C SER A 19 -55.84 35.82 21.49
N THR A 20 -56.21 34.58 21.14
CA THR A 20 -57.26 33.76 21.80
C THR A 20 -57.43 32.39 21.13
N MET A 21 -57.54 31.36 21.97
CA MET A 21 -57.93 29.98 21.63
C MET A 21 -59.43 29.88 21.35
N THR A 22 -59.83 28.96 20.46
CA THR A 22 -61.18 28.38 20.45
C THR A 22 -61.14 26.87 20.24
N THR A 23 -61.95 26.19 21.06
CA THR A 23 -62.02 24.76 21.31
C THR A 23 -63.19 24.08 20.58
N MET A 24 -62.95 22.81 20.23
CA MET A 24 -63.85 21.62 20.28
C MET A 24 -65.20 21.62 19.53
N LYS A 25 -65.40 20.58 18.70
CA LYS A 25 -66.71 19.92 18.57
C LYS A 25 -66.57 18.40 18.32
N LYS A 26 -66.73 17.63 19.38
CA LYS A 26 -66.89 16.16 19.39
C LYS A 26 -68.38 15.84 19.18
N ARG A 27 -68.73 15.02 18.19
CA ARG A 27 -70.07 14.42 18.06
C ARG A 27 -69.96 12.90 18.04
N GLN A 28 -70.80 12.25 18.84
CA GLN A 28 -70.80 10.82 19.12
C GLN A 28 -71.65 10.00 18.12
N LEU A 29 -71.29 8.71 18.05
CA LEU A 29 -71.76 7.58 17.23
C LEU A 29 -73.29 7.41 17.09
N PRO A 30 -73.71 6.60 16.08
CA PRO A 30 -74.30 5.30 16.41
C PRO A 30 -73.65 4.10 15.70
N LYS A 31 -73.72 2.97 16.39
CA LYS A 31 -73.16 1.65 16.09
C LYS A 31 -74.06 0.92 15.09
N LEU A 32 -73.56 0.59 13.89
CA LEU A 32 -74.10 -0.46 12.99
C LEU A 32 -73.29 -0.60 11.67
N LEU A 33 -71.96 -0.51 11.74
CA LEU A 33 -71.09 -0.62 10.55
C LEU A 33 -69.85 -1.55 10.69
N PRO A 34 -69.72 -2.47 11.68
CA PRO A 34 -68.50 -3.27 11.75
C PRO A 34 -68.39 -4.34 10.65
N ALA A 35 -69.49 -4.68 9.96
CA ALA A 35 -69.48 -5.73 8.94
C ALA A 35 -69.06 -5.25 7.53
N LEU A 36 -69.25 -3.96 7.21
CA LEU A 36 -68.82 -3.40 5.91
C LEU A 36 -67.35 -2.94 5.93
N ALA A 37 -66.83 -2.60 7.11
CA ALA A 37 -65.46 -2.11 7.28
C ALA A 37 -64.39 -3.21 7.06
N ILE A 38 -64.73 -4.48 7.26
CA ILE A 38 -63.79 -5.61 7.09
C ILE A 38 -63.65 -5.97 5.60
N ALA A 39 -64.71 -5.84 4.80
CA ALA A 39 -64.67 -6.09 3.35
C ALA A 39 -63.94 -4.96 2.58
N ALA A 40 -64.06 -3.70 3.03
CA ALA A 40 -63.33 -2.58 2.46
C ALA A 40 -61.82 -2.59 2.81
N ALA A 41 -61.43 -3.23 3.92
CA ALA A 41 -60.04 -3.32 4.35
C ALA A 41 -59.19 -4.30 3.50
N LEU A 42 -59.82 -5.24 2.79
CA LEU A 42 -59.10 -6.27 1.99
C LEU A 42 -58.91 -5.88 0.51
N LEU A 43 -59.52 -4.80 0.03
CA LEU A 43 -59.32 -4.27 -1.33
C LEU A 43 -58.51 -2.96 -1.40
N SER A 44 -58.03 -2.44 -0.26
CA SER A 44 -57.21 -1.22 -0.21
C SER A 44 -55.70 -1.50 -0.17
N GLY A 45 -55.28 -2.70 -0.58
CA GLY A 45 -53.88 -3.16 -0.60
C GLY A 45 -53.05 -2.74 -1.82
N CYS A 46 -53.38 -1.64 -2.51
CA CYS A 46 -52.60 -1.10 -3.63
C CYS A 46 -52.66 0.45 -3.68
N SER A 47 -52.08 1.14 -2.71
CA SER A 47 -51.73 2.56 -2.89
C SER A 47 -50.48 3.03 -2.13
N MET A 48 -49.71 2.11 -1.53
CA MET A 48 -48.43 2.42 -0.92
C MET A 48 -47.25 2.10 -1.84
N PHE A 49 -47.37 2.51 -3.11
CA PHE A 49 -46.21 2.80 -3.95
C PHE A 49 -46.23 4.30 -4.25
N ARG A 50 -46.05 5.11 -3.21
CA ARG A 50 -45.53 6.46 -3.42
C ARG A 50 -44.12 6.26 -3.95
N LYS A 51 -43.99 6.36 -5.27
CA LYS A 51 -42.73 6.64 -5.93
C LYS A 51 -42.21 7.90 -5.26
N ASN A 52 -41.29 7.76 -4.29
CA ASN A 52 -40.46 8.89 -3.92
C ASN A 52 -39.93 9.42 -5.26
N PRO A 53 -40.03 10.74 -5.53
CA PRO A 53 -39.29 11.29 -6.66
C PRO A 53 -37.87 10.76 -6.52
N PRO A 54 -37.24 10.24 -7.60
CA PRO A 54 -35.84 9.85 -7.50
C PRO A 54 -35.14 11.04 -6.87
N ALA A 55 -34.45 10.80 -5.75
CA ALA A 55 -33.56 11.80 -5.21
C ALA A 55 -32.77 12.33 -6.42
N PRO A 56 -32.63 13.66 -6.59
CA PRO A 56 -31.77 14.17 -7.64
C PRO A 56 -30.48 13.36 -7.56
N PRO A 57 -29.92 12.89 -8.69
CA PRO A 57 -28.71 12.08 -8.65
C PRO A 57 -27.78 12.79 -7.70
N VAL A 58 -27.41 12.10 -6.61
CA VAL A 58 -26.36 12.58 -5.73
C VAL A 58 -25.16 12.58 -6.65
N GLN A 59 -24.97 13.70 -7.34
CA GLN A 59 -23.71 14.04 -7.96
C GLN A 59 -22.73 13.74 -6.84
N PRO A 60 -21.69 12.91 -7.07
CA PRO A 60 -20.64 12.77 -6.08
C PRO A 60 -20.32 14.20 -5.68
N GLN A 61 -20.63 14.55 -4.44
CA GLN A 61 -20.35 15.89 -3.96
C GLN A 61 -18.85 15.95 -4.07
N VAL A 62 -18.37 16.57 -5.15
CA VAL A 62 -16.99 16.95 -5.29
C VAL A 62 -16.88 17.96 -4.17
N THR A 63 -16.50 17.48 -2.99
CA THR A 63 -15.98 18.31 -1.93
C THR A 63 -14.74 18.90 -2.57
N VAL A 64 -14.92 20.05 -3.22
CA VAL A 64 -13.83 20.82 -3.76
C VAL A 64 -13.03 21.18 -2.53
N ALA A 65 -11.95 20.44 -2.29
CA ALA A 65 -11.06 20.70 -1.17
C ALA A 65 -10.65 22.16 -1.32
N VAL A 66 -11.06 23.00 -0.35
CA VAL A 66 -10.67 24.41 -0.35
C VAL A 66 -9.14 24.42 -0.33
N PRO A 67 -8.46 24.96 -1.37
CA PRO A 67 -7.01 24.94 -1.41
C PRO A 67 -6.49 25.79 -0.25
N VAL A 68 -5.96 25.14 0.77
CA VAL A 68 -5.29 25.83 1.88
C VAL A 68 -3.90 26.20 1.37
N SER A 69 -3.64 27.49 1.23
CA SER A 69 -2.34 28.02 0.81
C SER A 69 -1.21 27.40 1.64
N GLY A 70 -0.21 26.81 0.98
CA GLY A 70 0.92 26.12 1.63
C GLY A 70 0.74 24.61 1.84
N THR A 71 -0.38 24.01 1.43
CA THR A 71 -0.54 22.54 1.35
C THR A 71 -0.48 21.98 -0.06
N GLU A 72 -0.29 22.84 -1.06
CA GLU A 72 -0.04 22.41 -2.44
C GLU A 72 1.39 21.89 -2.55
N LEU A 73 1.52 20.56 -2.60
CA LEU A 73 2.77 19.92 -2.99
C LEU A 73 2.91 20.05 -4.51
N ASP A 74 4.02 20.62 -4.96
CA ASP A 74 4.39 20.54 -6.37
C ASP A 74 4.60 19.08 -6.76
N LEU A 75 3.78 18.60 -7.72
CA LEU A 75 3.82 17.23 -8.22
C LEU A 75 5.19 16.88 -8.82
N ALA A 76 5.90 17.88 -9.38
CA ALA A 76 7.25 17.68 -9.91
C ALA A 76 8.31 17.46 -8.81
N ASN A 77 7.98 17.80 -7.55
CA ASN A 77 8.89 17.74 -6.41
C ASN A 77 8.37 16.83 -5.28
N ILE A 78 7.36 15.99 -5.56
CA ILE A 78 6.75 15.11 -4.54
C ILE A 78 7.76 14.13 -3.92
N GLU A 79 8.77 13.74 -4.70
CA GLU A 79 9.86 12.84 -4.29
C GLU A 79 10.74 13.45 -3.19
N LYS A 80 10.82 14.79 -3.10
CA LYS A 80 11.49 15.47 -2.00
C LYS A 80 10.77 15.24 -0.68
N VAL A 81 9.45 15.12 -0.68
CA VAL A 81 8.68 14.94 0.56
C VAL A 81 8.54 13.46 0.91
N ARG A 82 8.34 12.60 -0.10
CA ARG A 82 7.97 11.20 0.08
C ARG A 82 8.43 10.38 -1.12
N PHE A 83 8.95 9.20 -0.86
CA PHE A 83 9.14 8.18 -1.88
C PHE A 83 7.84 7.42 -2.13
N GLY A 84 7.50 7.20 -3.40
CA GLY A 84 6.33 6.42 -3.80
C GLY A 84 6.48 4.92 -3.52
N ASP A 85 5.37 4.18 -3.63
CA ASP A 85 5.43 2.72 -3.65
C ASP A 85 5.97 2.26 -5.01
N THR A 86 6.99 1.41 -5.00
CA THR A 86 7.48 0.77 -6.23
C THR A 86 6.82 -0.59 -6.39
N LEU A 87 5.95 -0.71 -7.39
CA LEU A 87 5.28 -1.95 -7.76
C LEU A 87 5.98 -2.59 -8.96
N LYS A 88 6.26 -3.88 -8.86
CA LYS A 88 6.77 -4.68 -9.98
C LYS A 88 5.77 -5.75 -10.36
N ALA A 89 5.49 -5.83 -11.65
CA ALA A 89 4.66 -6.87 -12.23
C ALA A 89 5.50 -8.10 -12.50
N TYR A 90 5.11 -9.23 -11.90
CA TYR A 90 5.68 -10.53 -12.17
C TYR A 90 4.64 -11.36 -12.94
N PRO A 91 4.92 -11.74 -14.19
CA PRO A 91 4.07 -12.66 -14.90
C PRO A 91 4.23 -14.06 -14.30
N VAL A 92 3.12 -14.62 -13.86
CA VAL A 92 3.00 -16.02 -13.45
C VAL A 92 2.39 -16.78 -14.61
N ASN A 93 3.13 -17.76 -15.13
CA ASN A 93 2.65 -18.60 -16.21
C ASN A 93 1.60 -19.60 -15.71
N ARG A 94 0.94 -20.27 -16.65
CA ARG A 94 0.01 -21.35 -16.35
C ARG A 94 0.73 -22.50 -15.65
N TYR A 95 0.22 -22.96 -14.51
CA TYR A 95 0.83 -24.04 -13.73
C TYR A 95 -0.21 -24.93 -13.05
N VAL A 96 0.15 -26.18 -12.76
CA VAL A 96 -0.70 -27.13 -12.01
C VAL A 96 -0.45 -26.93 -10.52
N ASP A 97 -1.51 -26.85 -9.70
CA ASP A 97 -1.37 -26.69 -8.25
C ASP A 97 -0.59 -27.89 -7.66
N PRO A 98 0.51 -27.66 -6.93
CA PRO A 98 1.24 -28.74 -6.25
C PRO A 98 0.41 -29.53 -5.24
N ARG A 99 -0.69 -28.97 -4.72
CA ARG A 99 -1.58 -29.64 -3.76
C ARG A 99 -2.70 -30.44 -4.41
N ASP A 100 -3.13 -30.07 -5.61
CA ASP A 100 -4.14 -30.79 -6.39
C ASP A 100 -3.73 -30.89 -7.86
N PRO A 101 -3.29 -32.08 -8.31
CA PRO A 101 -2.87 -32.31 -9.69
C PRO A 101 -3.96 -32.09 -10.75
N ASN A 102 -5.25 -32.05 -10.34
CA ASN A 102 -6.36 -31.84 -11.26
C ASN A 102 -6.73 -30.34 -11.43
N MET A 103 -6.09 -29.44 -10.66
CA MET A 103 -6.32 -28.00 -10.76
C MET A 103 -5.21 -27.30 -11.53
N LEU A 104 -5.59 -26.51 -12.54
CA LEU A 104 -4.68 -25.68 -13.34
C LEU A 104 -4.95 -24.20 -13.06
N HIS A 105 -3.93 -23.46 -12.64
CA HIS A 105 -3.98 -22.01 -12.52
C HIS A 105 -3.60 -21.35 -13.84
N GLU A 106 -4.48 -20.49 -14.36
CA GLU A 106 -4.22 -19.71 -15.58
C GLU A 106 -3.12 -18.66 -15.38
N ALA A 107 -2.49 -18.28 -16.51
CA ALA A 107 -1.45 -17.26 -16.51
C ALA A 107 -2.03 -15.90 -16.08
N HIS A 108 -1.38 -15.24 -15.11
CA HIS A 108 -1.81 -13.95 -14.59
C HIS A 108 -0.61 -13.10 -14.12
N LEU A 109 -0.84 -11.81 -13.94
CA LEU A 109 0.17 -10.88 -13.45
C LEU A 109 0.01 -10.67 -11.95
N VAL A 110 1.10 -10.81 -11.19
CA VAL A 110 1.14 -10.48 -9.77
C VAL A 110 1.92 -9.19 -9.59
N TYR A 111 1.26 -8.17 -9.06
CA TYR A 111 1.94 -6.94 -8.64
C TYR A 111 2.47 -7.13 -7.23
N ARG A 112 3.78 -7.04 -7.07
CA ARG A 112 4.42 -7.06 -5.76
C ARG A 112 5.03 -5.70 -5.46
N LYS A 113 4.78 -5.25 -4.24
CA LYS A 113 5.41 -4.05 -3.67
C LYS A 113 6.85 -4.38 -3.29
N GLU A 114 7.81 -3.87 -4.05
CA GLU A 114 9.25 -4.07 -3.79
C GLU A 114 9.76 -3.08 -2.75
N THR A 115 9.33 -1.82 -2.83
CA THR A 115 9.70 -0.78 -1.88
C THR A 115 8.45 -0.13 -1.36
N ALA A 116 8.36 -0.05 -0.03
CA ALA A 116 7.28 0.67 0.63
C ALA A 116 7.56 2.16 0.63
N ALA A 117 6.50 2.92 0.39
CA ALA A 117 6.52 4.35 0.46
C ALA A 117 6.97 4.77 1.85
N SER A 118 7.97 5.63 1.86
CA SER A 118 8.57 6.16 3.06
C SER A 118 8.65 7.67 2.92
N TRP A 119 8.58 8.35 4.06
CA TRP A 119 8.86 9.77 4.12
C TRP A 119 10.34 9.99 3.83
N ASN A 120 10.64 11.00 3.00
CA ASN A 120 12.02 11.39 2.80
C ASN A 120 12.47 12.17 4.04
N LEU A 121 13.34 11.55 4.86
CA LEU A 121 13.88 12.14 6.09
C LEU A 121 15.18 12.92 5.84
N SER A 122 15.63 13.01 4.59
CA SER A 122 16.83 13.76 4.25
C SER A 122 16.58 15.25 4.42
N PRO A 123 17.45 15.98 5.13
CA PRO A 123 17.36 17.43 5.22
C PRO A 123 17.57 18.05 3.84
N HIS A 124 16.61 18.85 3.40
CA HIS A 124 16.63 19.51 2.08
C HIS A 124 17.50 20.76 2.02
N ALA A 125 18.02 21.20 3.18
CA ALA A 125 18.91 22.33 3.28
C ALA A 125 20.35 21.82 3.48
N PRO A 126 21.33 22.34 2.73
CA PRO A 126 22.73 21.99 2.95
C PRO A 126 23.12 22.37 4.37
N THR A 127 23.51 21.37 5.15
CA THR A 127 23.95 21.59 6.54
C THR A 127 25.40 22.07 6.50
N THR A 128 25.61 23.35 6.78
CA THR A 128 26.97 23.90 6.93
C THR A 128 27.50 23.48 8.29
N VAL A 129 28.51 22.61 8.29
CA VAL A 129 29.26 22.32 9.52
C VAL A 129 30.46 23.27 9.55
N PRO A 130 30.55 24.20 10.51
CA PRO A 130 31.68 25.11 10.59
C PRO A 130 32.92 24.36 11.05
N LEU A 131 33.78 23.92 10.11
CA LEU A 131 35.10 23.33 10.36
C LEU A 131 36.21 24.40 10.31
N GLY A 132 36.01 25.53 10.98
CA GLY A 132 36.99 26.62 10.99
C GLY A 132 36.99 27.45 9.69
N PRO A 133 38.15 27.93 9.17
CA PRO A 133 38.18 28.87 8.04
C PRO A 133 37.64 28.31 6.71
N ALA A 134 37.44 26.99 6.62
CA ALA A 134 36.82 26.34 5.48
C ALA A 134 35.39 25.90 5.84
N ILE A 135 34.40 26.45 5.13
CA ILE A 135 33.01 26.00 5.21
C ILE A 135 32.90 24.76 4.33
N ALA A 136 32.78 23.58 4.93
CA ALA A 136 32.38 22.39 4.21
C ALA A 136 30.85 22.40 4.07
N VAL A 137 30.37 22.65 2.84
CA VAL A 137 28.97 22.47 2.49
C VAL A 137 28.77 20.99 2.18
N SER A 138 28.21 20.25 3.13
CA SER A 138 27.81 18.86 2.90
C SER A 138 26.32 18.86 2.59
N ASP A 139 25.96 18.55 1.35
CA ASP A 139 24.59 18.19 0.99
C ASP A 139 24.34 16.73 1.43
N PRO A 140 23.47 16.46 2.42
CA PRO A 140 23.23 15.11 2.92
C PRO A 140 22.40 14.24 1.97
N ALA A 141 21.77 14.83 0.95
CA ALA A 141 21.05 14.11 -0.10
C ALA A 141 21.98 13.68 -1.25
N GLU A 142 23.11 14.35 -1.40
CA GLU A 142 24.14 14.01 -2.38
C GLU A 142 25.11 13.00 -1.75
N LYS A 143 25.15 11.78 -2.28
CA LYS A 143 26.18 10.81 -1.87
C LYS A 143 27.52 11.36 -2.36
N PRO A 144 28.46 11.76 -1.47
CA PRO A 144 29.73 12.28 -1.91
C PRO A 144 30.42 11.21 -2.76
N SER A 145 30.98 11.62 -3.91
CA SER A 145 31.78 10.75 -4.74
C SER A 145 32.84 10.08 -3.86
N PRO A 146 33.01 8.74 -3.94
CA PRO A 146 33.92 8.03 -3.06
C PRO A 146 35.31 8.63 -3.17
N SER A 147 35.94 8.92 -2.03
CA SER A 147 37.29 9.47 -2.03
C SER A 147 38.27 8.43 -2.59
N ASN A 148 39.39 8.87 -3.19
CA ASN A 148 40.41 7.94 -3.67
C ASN A 148 40.91 7.00 -2.56
N ALA A 149 40.98 7.48 -1.31
CA ALA A 149 41.32 6.68 -0.13
C ALA A 149 40.29 5.57 0.14
N ASP A 150 38.99 5.86 0.00
CA ASP A 150 37.93 4.84 0.16
C ASP A 150 37.99 3.79 -0.95
N ILE A 151 38.32 4.20 -2.17
CA ILE A 151 38.49 3.29 -3.32
C ILE A 151 39.67 2.35 -3.07
N GLU A 152 40.82 2.87 -2.67
CA GLU A 152 42.00 2.07 -2.34
C GLU A 152 41.72 1.09 -1.20
N GLN A 153 41.01 1.54 -0.15
CA GLN A 153 40.61 0.66 0.95
C GLN A 153 39.70 -0.48 0.47
N ARG A 154 38.70 -0.18 -0.37
CA ARG A 154 37.80 -1.19 -0.93
C ARG A 154 38.52 -2.16 -1.85
N MET A 155 39.44 -1.67 -2.67
CA MET A 155 40.26 -2.50 -3.55
C MET A 155 41.12 -3.46 -2.72
N ASN A 156 41.79 -2.94 -1.69
CA ASN A 156 42.59 -3.77 -0.78
C ASN A 156 41.74 -4.82 -0.05
N ALA A 157 40.52 -4.47 0.37
CA ALA A 157 39.58 -5.41 0.97
C ALA A 157 39.14 -6.50 -0.02
N GLN A 158 38.83 -6.11 -1.27
CA GLN A 158 38.45 -7.03 -2.33
C GLN A 158 39.59 -7.99 -2.71
N THR A 159 40.83 -7.50 -2.80
CA THR A 159 42.01 -8.34 -3.07
C THR A 159 42.21 -9.37 -1.96
N ARG A 160 42.06 -8.99 -0.69
CA ARG A 160 42.16 -9.93 0.44
C ARG A 160 41.08 -11.01 0.40
N LEU A 161 39.85 -10.61 0.09
CA LEU A 161 38.73 -11.55 -0.05
C LEU A 161 38.97 -12.53 -1.21
N MET A 162 39.46 -12.03 -2.34
CA MET A 162 39.78 -12.85 -3.51
C MET A 162 40.87 -13.88 -3.18
N ALA A 163 41.92 -13.47 -2.46
CA ALA A 163 42.98 -14.38 -2.02
C ALA A 163 42.43 -15.50 -1.12
N ALA A 164 41.59 -15.14 -0.13
CA ALA A 164 40.98 -16.12 0.77
C ALA A 164 40.04 -17.10 0.03
N LEU A 165 39.30 -16.61 -0.97
CA LEU A 165 38.41 -17.45 -1.78
C LEU A 165 39.19 -18.42 -2.66
N THR A 166 40.33 -17.99 -3.22
CA THR A 166 41.23 -18.88 -3.97
C THR A 166 41.79 -19.98 -3.08
N GLU A 167 42.25 -19.65 -1.87
CA GLU A 167 42.74 -20.65 -0.90
C GLU A 167 41.65 -21.66 -0.51
N GLN A 168 40.41 -21.19 -0.30
CA GLN A 168 39.27 -22.08 -0.06
C GLN A 168 38.98 -22.99 -1.26
N ASN A 169 39.06 -22.48 -2.48
CA ASN A 169 38.86 -23.32 -3.66
C ASN A 169 39.96 -24.39 -3.80
N GLU A 170 41.22 -24.04 -3.55
CA GLU A 170 42.33 -24.99 -3.59
C GLU A 170 42.17 -26.11 -2.55
N THR A 171 41.75 -25.77 -1.33
CA THR A 171 41.48 -26.77 -0.28
C THR A 171 40.31 -27.69 -0.65
N LEU A 172 39.22 -27.14 -1.19
CA LEU A 172 38.08 -27.94 -1.66
C LEU A 172 38.48 -28.89 -2.79
N VAL A 173 39.29 -28.44 -3.74
CA VAL A 173 39.81 -29.29 -4.83
C VAL A 173 40.68 -30.42 -4.28
N ALA A 174 41.53 -30.14 -3.29
CA ALA A 174 42.35 -31.15 -2.63
C ALA A 174 41.51 -32.21 -1.91
N GLU A 175 40.43 -31.81 -1.21
CA GLU A 175 39.51 -32.73 -0.54
C GLU A 175 38.74 -33.59 -1.53
N VAL A 176 38.23 -33.01 -2.63
CA VAL A 176 37.56 -33.78 -3.70
C VAL A 176 38.53 -34.81 -4.29
N ALA A 177 39.78 -34.43 -4.55
CA ALA A 177 40.80 -35.36 -5.04
C ALA A 177 41.17 -36.45 -4.01
N ARG A 178 41.12 -36.16 -2.71
CA ARG A 178 41.30 -37.16 -1.65
C ARG A 178 40.15 -38.17 -1.64
N LEU A 179 38.91 -37.68 -1.63
CA LEU A 179 37.71 -38.52 -1.63
C LEU A 179 37.64 -39.41 -2.88
N HIS A 180 38.00 -38.89 -4.07
CA HIS A 180 38.09 -39.71 -5.28
C HIS A 180 39.10 -40.85 -5.16
N ARG A 181 40.26 -40.62 -4.53
CA ARG A 181 41.26 -41.67 -4.29
C ARG A 181 40.75 -42.72 -3.29
N GLU A 182 40.02 -42.32 -2.25
CA GLU A 182 39.41 -43.24 -1.29
C GLU A 182 38.30 -44.10 -1.95
N LEU A 183 37.48 -43.51 -2.82
CA LEU A 183 36.49 -44.25 -3.61
C LEU A 183 37.15 -45.25 -4.57
N ALA A 184 38.25 -44.87 -5.23
CA ALA A 184 39.00 -45.79 -6.09
C ALA A 184 39.56 -46.98 -5.29
N ARG A 185 40.17 -46.72 -4.12
CA ARG A 185 40.70 -47.76 -3.23
C ARG A 185 39.62 -48.72 -2.73
N THR A 186 38.47 -48.19 -2.29
CA THR A 186 37.35 -49.04 -1.83
C THR A 186 36.80 -49.89 -2.96
N ARG A 187 36.66 -49.34 -4.18
CA ARG A 187 36.25 -50.10 -5.37
C ARG A 187 37.23 -51.22 -5.71
N GLU A 188 38.53 -50.95 -5.67
CA GLU A 188 39.57 -51.97 -5.89
C GLU A 188 39.55 -53.06 -4.82
N ALA A 189 39.35 -52.69 -3.54
CA ALA A 189 39.24 -53.64 -2.44
C ALA A 189 38.03 -54.58 -2.61
N LEU A 190 36.87 -54.03 -3.00
CA LEU A 190 35.68 -54.82 -3.35
C LEU A 190 35.96 -55.76 -4.55
N GLY A 191 36.59 -55.27 -5.61
CA GLY A 191 36.97 -56.09 -6.77
C GLY A 191 37.93 -57.24 -6.39
N ASN A 192 38.94 -56.95 -5.57
CA ASN A 192 39.90 -57.96 -5.10
C ASN A 192 39.25 -58.99 -4.17
N ALA A 193 38.32 -58.57 -3.29
CA ALA A 193 37.55 -59.47 -2.42
C ALA A 193 36.63 -60.41 -3.21
N THR A 194 36.03 -59.95 -4.30
CA THR A 194 35.23 -60.82 -5.19
C THR A 194 36.08 -61.82 -5.98
N LYS A 195 37.37 -61.52 -6.19
CA LYS A 195 38.30 -62.41 -6.91
C LYS A 195 38.95 -63.45 -6.00
N SER A 196 39.13 -63.15 -4.72
CA SER A 196 39.72 -64.08 -3.73
C SER A 196 38.71 -65.08 -3.17
N ASN A 197 37.41 -64.89 -3.40
CA ASN A 197 36.35 -65.78 -2.94
C ASN A 197 35.55 -66.29 -4.17
N PRO A 198 35.99 -67.38 -4.84
CA PRO A 198 35.23 -67.92 -5.95
C PRO A 198 33.86 -68.41 -5.47
N PRO A 199 32.78 -68.27 -6.26
CA PRO A 199 31.48 -68.79 -5.89
C PRO A 199 31.61 -70.30 -5.66
N ALA A 200 31.26 -70.75 -4.46
CA ALA A 200 31.18 -72.18 -4.16
C ALA A 200 30.21 -72.81 -5.17
N THR A 201 30.73 -73.68 -6.04
CA THR A 201 29.95 -74.53 -6.93
C THR A 201 28.96 -75.32 -6.08
N ALA A 202 27.68 -74.99 -6.19
CA ALA A 202 26.60 -75.71 -5.53
C ALA A 202 26.45 -77.12 -6.13
N PRO A 203 26.10 -78.13 -5.31
CA PRO A 203 25.96 -79.53 -5.72
C PRO A 203 24.76 -79.79 -6.64
#